data_AF-A0A3R6J2P8-F1
#
_entry.id   AF-A0A3R6J2P8-F1
#
_cell.length_a   1.000
_cell.length_b   1.000
_cell.length_c   1.000
_cell.angle_alpha   90.00
_cell.angle_beta   90.00
_cell.angle_gamma   90.00
#
_symmetry.space_group_name_H-M   'P 1'
#
loop_
_entity.id
_entity.type
_entity.pdbx_description
1 polymer ?
#
loop_
_entity_poly.entity_id
_entity_poly.type
_entity_poly.pdbx_seq_one_letter_code
_entity_poly.pdbx_strand_id
1 'polypeptide(L)'
;MKYPLISEYVKAIQGTSDNLDKLAYLAPVLDDHGEPYRSRGACAVVFKMLDKSTGKCYALKCFTEEQDRRAEAYRQIAYELDMIDSPYITSVKYIEQELFVDSQCEEDKFPVLLMDWVEGETMETYISSNYCNQYAMSMLCYRFGKMAAWLRTQSFAHGDVKPDNIIVRPDGSLTLVDYDGMFVPSMKGCKSPTIGTKDFSHPLRTVDDFDETIDDFSLASIALSLKAISMNSTLLDTYGASDRLLFSEKDYRTPSNSKVISALQGLMCDKDFCTLYSLFMLALARKELSACSFRLFVGEKPILPQTIEDLSTKATEEELKEAFVDEWGVKYSKDGRKLLKAPQGLKRGYSVKESTRIICDRAFSMCSSLTGIAIPEGMTSIGKSAFIKCFSLSKIVIPDSVTSIGNHAFSNCTSLSNIGIPNGVTSLGNGTFWYCCSLSNIVIPDSVTNIGNFLFCGCSSLSNIVIPDSVTSIGIGAFSNCSFLSNIVIPDSVNNIRRGAFYKCNLPYRLEQNLISHFGNELFKFPLQIPGYKS
;
A
#
# COMPACT_ATOMS: atom_id res chain seq x y z
N MET A 1 -11.24 25.77 -36.98
CA MET A 1 -10.89 24.55 -37.74
C MET A 1 -11.88 23.46 -37.41
N LYS A 2 -12.46 22.75 -38.39
CA LYS A 2 -13.40 21.65 -38.09
C LYS A 2 -12.58 20.40 -37.74
N TYR A 3 -12.73 19.90 -36.51
CA TYR A 3 -12.01 18.70 -36.08
C TYR A 3 -12.60 17.42 -36.71
N PRO A 4 -11.78 16.37 -36.93
CA PRO A 4 -12.22 15.10 -37.52
C PRO A 4 -13.07 14.26 -36.57
N LEU A 5 -13.84 13.35 -37.16
CA LEU A 5 -14.54 12.27 -36.47
C LEU A 5 -13.54 11.25 -35.91
N ILE A 6 -13.96 10.54 -34.85
CA ILE A 6 -13.14 9.49 -34.22
C ILE A 6 -12.71 8.42 -35.24
N SER A 7 -13.60 8.03 -36.17
CA SER A 7 -13.27 7.07 -37.22
C SER A 7 -12.17 7.56 -38.17
N GLU A 8 -12.04 8.88 -38.35
CA GLU A 8 -11.01 9.48 -39.21
C GLU A 8 -9.67 9.49 -38.46
N TYR A 9 -9.67 9.81 -37.15
CA TYR A 9 -8.49 9.66 -36.30
C TYR A 9 -7.97 8.22 -36.22
N VAL A 10 -8.87 7.24 -36.05
CA VAL A 10 -8.50 5.81 -36.01
C VAL A 10 -7.80 5.42 -37.31
N LYS A 11 -8.35 5.78 -38.47
CA LYS A 11 -7.74 5.52 -39.77
C LYS A 11 -6.36 6.17 -39.91
N ALA A 12 -6.23 7.43 -39.51
CA ALA A 12 -4.97 8.17 -39.56
C ALA A 12 -3.87 7.49 -38.70
N ILE A 13 -4.23 7.06 -37.49
CA ILE A 13 -3.29 6.46 -36.52
C ILE A 13 -2.94 5.01 -36.87
N GLN A 14 -3.83 4.25 -37.50
CA GLN A 14 -3.49 2.92 -38.01
C GLN A 14 -2.33 2.97 -39.03
N GLY A 15 -2.19 4.07 -39.78
CA GLY A 15 -1.07 4.34 -40.70
C GLY A 15 0.06 5.21 -40.12
N THR A 16 0.23 5.24 -38.79
CA THR A 16 1.10 6.19 -38.06
C THR A 16 2.51 6.40 -38.60
N SER A 17 3.17 5.38 -39.16
CA SER A 17 4.55 5.48 -39.65
C SER A 17 4.74 6.54 -40.74
N ASP A 18 3.68 6.90 -41.47
CA ASP A 18 3.72 7.92 -42.53
C ASP A 18 2.89 9.17 -42.21
N ASN A 19 2.20 9.20 -41.05
CA ASN A 19 1.22 10.23 -40.73
C ASN A 19 1.73 11.26 -39.70
N LEU A 20 2.63 10.84 -38.82
CA LEU A 20 3.23 11.68 -37.78
C LEU A 20 4.63 12.11 -38.21
N ASP A 21 4.93 13.41 -38.17
CA ASP A 21 6.24 13.95 -38.54
C ASP A 21 7.19 13.98 -37.33
N LYS A 22 6.83 14.68 -36.25
CA LYS A 22 7.63 14.75 -35.02
C LYS A 22 7.51 13.49 -34.17
N LEU A 23 6.43 12.73 -34.35
CA LEU A 23 6.13 11.49 -33.62
C LEU A 23 6.21 10.23 -34.49
N ALA A 24 6.95 10.27 -35.60
CA ALA A 24 7.06 9.17 -36.59
C ALA A 24 7.47 7.80 -36.01
N TYR A 25 8.11 7.78 -34.84
CA TYR A 25 8.56 6.56 -34.16
C TYR A 25 7.48 5.88 -33.30
N LEU A 26 6.32 6.53 -33.11
CA LEU A 26 5.20 5.99 -32.36
C LEU A 26 4.35 5.07 -33.25
N ALA A 27 3.88 3.98 -32.67
CA ALA A 27 2.88 3.09 -33.27
C ALA A 27 1.72 2.83 -32.30
N PRO A 28 0.48 2.67 -32.77
CA PRO A 28 -0.63 2.37 -31.88
C PRO A 28 -0.46 1.01 -31.22
N VAL A 29 -0.77 0.95 -29.93
CA VAL A 29 -0.99 -0.31 -29.24
C VAL A 29 -2.38 -0.80 -29.66
N LEU A 30 -2.45 -2.04 -30.13
CA LEU A 30 -3.71 -2.64 -30.57
C LEU A 30 -4.37 -3.40 -29.42
N ASP A 31 -5.70 -3.38 -29.39
CA ASP A 31 -6.53 -4.22 -28.52
C ASP A 31 -6.66 -5.66 -29.07
N ASP A 32 -7.40 -6.50 -28.36
CA ASP A 32 -7.63 -7.91 -28.72
C ASP A 32 -8.37 -8.10 -30.06
N HIS A 33 -8.98 -7.04 -30.59
CA HIS A 33 -9.67 -7.04 -31.88
C HIS A 33 -8.80 -6.49 -33.01
N GLY A 34 -7.55 -6.12 -32.73
CA GLY A 34 -6.64 -5.54 -33.71
C GLY A 34 -6.89 -4.05 -33.99
N GLU A 35 -7.72 -3.38 -33.17
CA GLU A 35 -8.02 -1.96 -33.29
C GLU A 35 -7.11 -1.13 -32.37
N PRO A 36 -6.77 0.12 -32.72
CA PRO A 36 -6.02 0.99 -31.81
C PRO A 36 -6.75 1.15 -30.49
N TYR A 37 -6.06 0.77 -29.41
CA TYR A 37 -6.54 0.96 -28.04
C TYR A 37 -6.76 2.45 -27.80
N ARG A 38 -7.97 2.80 -27.35
CA ARG A 38 -8.36 4.18 -27.12
C ARG A 38 -9.38 4.35 -26.01
N SER A 39 -9.34 5.50 -25.35
CA SER A 39 -10.43 6.00 -24.50
C SER A 39 -11.08 7.22 -25.15
N ARG A 40 -12.37 7.42 -24.90
CA ARG A 40 -13.15 8.53 -25.46
C ARG A 40 -13.62 9.43 -24.33
N GLY A 41 -13.32 10.72 -24.43
CA GLY A 41 -13.91 11.78 -23.62
C GLY A 41 -14.95 12.58 -24.41
N ALA A 42 -15.51 13.62 -23.77
CA ALA A 42 -16.51 14.49 -24.38
C ALA A 42 -15.98 15.24 -25.61
N CYS A 43 -14.74 15.77 -25.54
CA CYS A 43 -14.15 16.62 -26.57
C CYS A 43 -12.80 16.09 -27.12
N ALA A 44 -12.42 14.86 -26.78
CA ALA A 44 -11.16 14.26 -27.21
C ALA A 44 -11.22 12.73 -27.23
N VAL A 45 -10.30 12.13 -27.96
CA VAL A 45 -10.00 10.70 -27.97
C VAL A 45 -8.52 10.51 -27.65
N VAL A 46 -8.19 9.55 -26.79
CA VAL A 46 -6.82 9.28 -26.35
C VAL A 46 -6.41 7.91 -26.83
N PHE A 47 -5.30 7.82 -27.55
CA PHE A 47 -4.74 6.57 -28.06
C PHE A 47 -3.51 6.15 -27.24
N LYS A 48 -3.38 4.84 -26.97
CA LYS A 48 -2.14 4.29 -26.40
C LYS A 48 -1.14 4.07 -27.52
N MET A 49 0.01 4.72 -27.43
CA MET A 49 1.07 4.69 -28.44
C MET A 49 2.34 4.10 -27.86
N LEU A 50 3.01 3.21 -28.59
CA LEU A 50 4.30 2.64 -28.25
C LEU A 50 5.39 3.33 -29.08
N ASP A 51 6.39 3.89 -28.41
CA ASP A 51 7.64 4.30 -29.04
C ASP A 51 8.49 3.06 -29.32
N LYS A 52 8.64 2.71 -30.60
CA LYS A 52 9.39 1.53 -31.02
C LYS A 52 10.89 1.63 -30.76
N SER A 53 11.42 2.84 -30.58
CA SER A 53 12.85 3.07 -30.35
C SER A 53 13.23 2.92 -28.88
N THR A 54 12.35 3.33 -27.96
CA THR A 54 12.61 3.31 -26.51
C THR A 54 11.85 2.21 -25.76
N GLY A 55 10.78 1.66 -26.36
CA GLY A 55 9.85 0.74 -25.70
C GLY A 55 8.89 1.44 -24.72
N LYS A 56 8.91 2.77 -24.62
CA LYS A 56 8.04 3.54 -23.72
C LYS A 56 6.65 3.75 -24.33
N CYS A 57 5.62 3.67 -23.49
CA CYS A 57 4.24 3.97 -23.89
C CYS A 57 3.90 5.45 -23.63
N TYR A 58 3.09 6.01 -24.50
CA TYR A 58 2.56 7.37 -24.45
C TYR A 58 1.04 7.36 -24.66
N ALA A 59 0.37 8.37 -24.12
CA ALA A 59 -1.00 8.72 -24.44
C ALA A 59 -1.00 9.86 -25.48
N LEU A 60 -1.55 9.59 -26.67
CA LEU A 60 -1.74 10.58 -27.72
C LEU A 60 -3.19 11.06 -27.71
N LYS A 61 -3.42 12.26 -27.19
CA LYS A 61 -4.76 12.86 -27.07
C LYS A 61 -5.03 13.75 -28.29
N CYS A 62 -6.05 13.37 -29.06
CA CYS A 62 -6.53 14.06 -30.25
C CYS A 62 -7.89 14.72 -29.94
N PHE A 63 -8.07 15.96 -30.36
CA PHE A 63 -9.29 16.72 -30.04
C PHE A 63 -10.40 16.49 -31.09
N THR A 64 -11.66 16.37 -30.65
CA THR A 64 -12.77 16.08 -31.58
C THR A 64 -13.66 17.28 -31.87
N GLU A 65 -13.49 18.39 -31.15
CA GLU A 65 -14.28 19.62 -31.29
C GLU A 65 -13.41 20.83 -31.00
N GLU A 66 -13.68 22.01 -31.58
CA GLU A 66 -12.92 23.24 -31.27
C GLU A 66 -13.43 23.89 -29.98
N GLN A 67 -12.53 24.44 -29.18
CA GLN A 67 -12.86 25.26 -28.01
C GLN A 67 -12.05 26.54 -28.06
N ASP A 68 -12.71 27.64 -27.69
CA ASP A 68 -12.07 28.95 -27.64
C ASP A 68 -10.82 28.92 -26.75
N ARG A 69 -9.71 29.46 -27.25
CA ARG A 69 -8.39 29.54 -26.58
C ARG A 69 -7.76 28.22 -26.13
N ARG A 70 -8.30 27.05 -26.47
CA ARG A 70 -7.77 25.75 -26.03
C ARG A 70 -6.31 25.51 -26.44
N ALA A 71 -5.96 25.84 -27.69
CA ALA A 71 -4.61 25.66 -28.18
C ALA A 71 -3.59 26.48 -27.37
N GLU A 72 -3.92 27.75 -27.06
CA GLU A 72 -3.11 28.61 -26.20
C GLU A 72 -2.96 28.00 -24.79
N ALA A 73 -4.07 27.52 -24.21
CA ALA A 73 -4.08 26.91 -22.89
C ALA A 73 -3.13 25.70 -22.81
N TYR A 74 -3.24 24.72 -23.72
CA TYR A 74 -2.38 23.54 -23.64
C TYR A 74 -0.92 23.80 -24.01
N ARG A 75 -0.61 24.76 -24.90
CA ARG A 75 0.78 25.17 -25.11
C ARG A 75 1.40 25.64 -23.81
N GLN A 76 0.66 26.45 -23.05
CA GLN A 76 1.15 26.96 -21.78
C GLN A 76 1.14 25.90 -20.68
N ILE A 77 0.14 25.01 -20.61
CA ILE A 77 0.17 23.83 -19.70
C ILE A 77 1.44 23.01 -19.97
N ALA A 78 1.72 22.67 -21.23
CA ALA A 78 2.92 21.93 -21.59
C ALA A 78 4.19 22.66 -21.15
N TYR A 79 4.26 23.98 -21.36
CA TYR A 79 5.40 24.80 -20.93
C TYR A 79 5.59 24.85 -19.41
N GLU A 80 4.52 25.05 -18.64
CA GLU A 80 4.59 25.08 -17.17
C GLU A 80 5.01 23.71 -16.61
N LEU A 81 4.39 22.63 -17.12
CA LEU A 81 4.64 21.27 -16.65
C LEU A 81 6.01 20.73 -17.06
N ASP A 82 6.64 21.23 -18.12
CA ASP A 82 7.98 20.81 -18.55
C ASP A 82 9.04 21.00 -17.44
N MET A 83 8.83 21.96 -16.55
CA MET A 83 9.75 22.30 -15.46
C MET A 83 9.40 21.63 -14.12
N ILE A 84 8.36 20.80 -14.06
CA ILE A 84 7.83 20.26 -12.80
C ILE A 84 8.13 18.75 -12.72
N ASP A 85 8.97 18.39 -11.76
CA ASP A 85 9.22 17.00 -11.40
C ASP A 85 8.35 16.60 -10.21
N SER A 86 7.27 15.84 -10.48
CA SER A 86 6.37 15.34 -9.44
C SER A 86 5.69 14.05 -9.86
N PRO A 87 5.54 13.08 -8.94
CA PRO A 87 4.84 11.82 -9.24
C PRO A 87 3.33 12.01 -9.43
N TYR A 88 2.78 13.15 -9.01
CA TYR A 88 1.34 13.45 -9.07
C TYR A 88 0.86 13.97 -10.42
N ILE A 89 1.75 14.23 -11.37
CA ILE A 89 1.41 14.72 -12.71
C ILE A 89 2.13 13.87 -13.77
N THR A 90 1.58 13.85 -14.98
CA THR A 90 2.24 13.32 -16.16
C THR A 90 2.82 14.45 -17.01
N SER A 91 3.85 14.14 -17.79
CA SER A 91 4.40 15.11 -18.75
C SER A 91 3.39 15.37 -19.86
N VAL A 92 3.35 16.59 -20.38
CA VAL A 92 2.44 17.00 -21.46
C VAL A 92 3.23 17.79 -22.49
N LYS A 93 3.11 17.40 -23.76
CA LYS A 93 3.67 18.13 -24.90
C LYS A 93 2.56 18.47 -25.87
N TYR A 94 2.41 19.76 -26.14
CA TYR A 94 1.53 20.24 -27.20
C TYR A 94 2.29 20.29 -28.53
N ILE A 95 1.78 19.60 -29.54
CA ILE A 95 2.41 19.54 -30.85
C ILE A 95 1.43 20.07 -31.90
N GLU A 96 1.76 21.25 -32.42
CA GLU A 96 0.99 21.90 -33.47
C GLU A 96 1.21 21.21 -34.82
N GLN A 97 0.11 21.03 -35.57
CA GLN A 97 0.09 20.49 -36.93
C GLN A 97 0.83 19.15 -37.07
N GLU A 98 0.49 18.18 -36.22
CA GLU A 98 1.22 16.91 -36.17
C GLU A 98 0.52 15.79 -36.93
N LEU A 99 -0.79 15.65 -36.76
CA LEU A 99 -1.54 14.52 -37.30
C LEU A 99 -2.27 14.94 -38.58
N PHE A 100 -1.99 14.27 -39.69
CA PHE A 100 -2.69 14.47 -40.94
C PHE A 100 -3.93 13.57 -41.00
N VAL A 101 -5.11 14.17 -41.11
CA VAL A 101 -6.34 13.42 -41.32
C VAL A 101 -6.88 13.81 -42.68
N ASP A 102 -7.14 12.81 -43.54
CA ASP A 102 -7.74 13.01 -44.87
C ASP A 102 -9.23 13.38 -44.72
N SER A 103 -9.46 14.57 -44.14
CA SER A 103 -10.70 15.30 -44.24
C SER A 103 -10.75 15.94 -45.63
N GLN A 104 -11.93 16.22 -46.16
CA GLN A 104 -12.13 16.76 -47.52
C GLN A 104 -11.57 18.18 -47.75
N CYS A 105 -10.58 18.63 -46.97
CA CYS A 105 -9.90 19.93 -47.03
C CYS A 105 -8.39 19.70 -47.16
N GLU A 106 -7.75 20.37 -48.13
CA GLU A 106 -6.37 20.09 -48.57
C GLU A 106 -5.24 20.55 -47.61
N GLU A 107 -5.54 21.13 -46.43
CA GLU A 107 -4.53 21.69 -45.49
C GLU A 107 -4.66 21.20 -44.02
N ASP A 108 -5.35 20.10 -43.77
CA ASP A 108 -5.82 19.74 -42.43
C ASP A 108 -4.79 18.91 -41.60
N LYS A 109 -3.74 19.57 -41.12
CA LYS A 109 -2.91 19.03 -40.02
C LYS A 109 -3.48 19.44 -38.66
N PHE A 110 -3.74 18.46 -37.81
CA PHE A 110 -4.36 18.66 -36.50
C PHE A 110 -3.33 18.64 -35.37
N PRO A 111 -3.52 19.47 -34.33
CA PRO A 111 -2.69 19.42 -33.15
C PRO A 111 -3.00 18.17 -32.32
N VAL A 112 -1.98 17.66 -31.64
CA VAL A 112 -2.10 16.55 -30.69
C VAL A 112 -1.42 16.91 -29.37
N LEU A 113 -1.85 16.25 -28.31
CA LEU A 113 -1.15 16.22 -27.03
C LEU A 113 -0.46 14.88 -26.87
N LEU A 114 0.83 14.90 -26.63
CA LEU A 114 1.59 13.72 -26.23
C LEU A 114 1.82 13.76 -24.73
N MET A 115 1.43 12.70 -24.04
CA MET A 115 1.56 12.57 -22.60
C MET A 115 2.22 11.25 -22.25
N ASP A 116 2.92 11.15 -21.13
CA ASP A 116 3.40 9.85 -20.67
C ASP A 116 2.21 8.94 -20.33
N TRP A 117 2.25 7.70 -20.82
CA TRP A 117 1.24 6.71 -20.48
C TRP A 117 1.37 6.34 -18.99
N VAL A 118 0.28 6.46 -18.25
CA VAL A 118 0.21 6.10 -16.84
C VAL A 118 -0.54 4.79 -16.71
N GLU A 119 0.18 3.72 -16.35
CA GLU A 119 -0.47 2.44 -16.05
C GLU A 119 -1.28 2.53 -14.75
N GLY A 120 -2.49 1.97 -14.77
CA GLY A 120 -3.40 1.97 -13.65
C GLY A 120 -4.86 2.04 -14.10
N GLU A 121 -5.74 2.30 -13.14
CA GLU A 121 -7.17 2.49 -13.35
C GLU A 121 -7.60 3.88 -12.84
N THR A 122 -8.74 4.41 -13.32
CA THR A 122 -9.26 5.66 -12.75
C THR A 122 -9.58 5.48 -11.27
N MET A 123 -9.47 6.55 -10.50
CA MET A 123 -9.81 6.51 -9.07
C MET A 123 -11.25 6.07 -8.87
N GLU A 124 -12.16 6.45 -9.76
CA GLU A 124 -13.53 5.95 -9.78
C GLU A 124 -13.59 4.41 -9.88
N THR A 125 -12.92 3.82 -10.88
CA THR A 125 -12.87 2.35 -11.06
C THR A 125 -12.25 1.65 -9.86
N TYR A 126 -11.18 2.23 -9.30
CA TYR A 126 -10.53 1.71 -8.11
C TYR A 126 -11.48 1.71 -6.91
N ILE A 127 -12.19 2.80 -6.68
CA ILE A 127 -13.18 2.91 -5.60
C ILE A 127 -14.29 1.87 -5.81
N SER A 128 -14.87 1.78 -7.00
CA SER A 128 -15.91 0.78 -7.30
C SER A 128 -15.46 -0.65 -7.01
N SER A 129 -14.18 -0.96 -7.25
CA SER A 129 -13.62 -2.29 -7.01
C SER A 129 -13.21 -2.54 -5.55
N ASN A 130 -12.95 -1.49 -4.76
CA ASN A 130 -12.31 -1.60 -3.44
C ASN A 130 -13.07 -0.94 -2.28
N TYR A 131 -14.23 -0.32 -2.49
CA TYR A 131 -14.91 0.48 -1.46
C TYR A 131 -15.31 -0.30 -0.20
N CYS A 132 -15.48 -1.62 -0.29
CA CYS A 132 -15.71 -2.51 0.86
C CYS A 132 -14.43 -2.81 1.67
N ASN A 133 -13.24 -2.51 1.14
CA ASN A 133 -11.96 -2.67 1.83
C ASN A 133 -11.61 -1.38 2.59
N GLN A 134 -11.85 -1.41 3.90
CA GLN A 134 -11.66 -0.27 4.78
C GLN A 134 -10.24 0.33 4.71
N TYR A 135 -9.22 -0.53 4.66
CA TYR A 135 -7.83 -0.08 4.58
C TYR A 135 -7.51 0.53 3.23
N ALA A 136 -7.92 -0.12 2.13
CA ALA A 136 -7.69 0.40 0.79
C ALA A 136 -8.31 1.80 0.65
N MET A 137 -9.53 1.99 1.14
CA MET A 137 -10.22 3.28 1.15
C MET A 137 -9.56 4.30 2.07
N SER A 138 -9.11 3.90 3.26
CA SER A 138 -8.37 4.77 4.16
C SER A 138 -7.05 5.22 3.52
N MET A 139 -6.32 4.30 2.90
CA MET A 139 -5.03 4.57 2.24
C MET A 139 -5.22 5.45 1.00
N LEU A 140 -6.29 5.23 0.24
CA LEU A 140 -6.67 6.09 -0.87
C LEU A 140 -6.97 7.51 -0.38
N CYS A 141 -7.77 7.66 0.68
CA CYS A 141 -8.04 8.96 1.32
C CYS A 141 -6.75 9.68 1.74
N TYR A 142 -5.83 8.96 2.38
CA TYR A 142 -4.53 9.50 2.79
C TYR A 142 -3.66 9.96 1.61
N ARG A 143 -3.55 9.13 0.57
CA ARG A 143 -2.77 9.44 -0.63
C ARG A 143 -3.40 10.61 -1.40
N PHE A 144 -4.72 10.65 -1.49
CA PHE A 144 -5.46 11.77 -2.06
C PHE A 144 -5.21 13.05 -1.28
N GLY A 145 -5.27 13.01 0.05
CA GLY A 145 -4.95 14.16 0.91
C GLY A 145 -3.56 14.72 0.65
N LYS A 146 -2.54 13.87 0.44
CA LYS A 146 -1.19 14.30 0.04
C LYS A 146 -1.14 14.94 -1.34
N MET A 147 -1.78 14.31 -2.32
CA MET A 147 -1.86 14.84 -3.69
C MET A 147 -2.59 16.20 -3.71
N ALA A 148 -3.72 16.31 -3.02
CA ALA A 148 -4.50 17.54 -2.88
C ALA A 148 -3.67 18.65 -2.22
N ALA A 149 -2.96 18.34 -1.13
CA ALA A 149 -2.07 19.29 -0.47
C ALA A 149 -0.93 19.78 -1.39
N TRP A 150 -0.36 18.90 -2.21
CA TRP A 150 0.66 19.27 -3.20
C TRP A 150 0.08 20.12 -4.33
N LEU A 151 -1.03 19.70 -4.95
CA LEU A 151 -1.72 20.44 -6.02
C LEU A 151 -2.06 21.86 -5.57
N ARG A 152 -2.49 22.01 -4.31
CA ARG A 152 -2.85 23.31 -3.76
C ARG A 152 -1.70 24.32 -3.70
N THR A 153 -0.46 23.86 -3.59
CA THR A 153 0.71 24.75 -3.56
C THR A 153 1.24 25.08 -4.95
N GLN A 154 0.63 24.52 -6.00
CA GLN A 154 1.06 24.74 -7.37
C GLN A 154 0.32 25.91 -8.00
N SER A 155 1.07 26.87 -8.55
CA SER A 155 0.50 28.02 -9.26
C SER A 155 -0.12 27.67 -10.60
N PHE A 156 0.15 26.50 -11.16
CA PHE A 156 -0.45 26.04 -12.41
C PHE A 156 -1.73 25.22 -12.18
N ALA A 157 -2.02 24.84 -10.93
CA ALA A 157 -3.17 24.01 -10.63
C ALA A 157 -4.40 24.89 -10.41
N HIS A 158 -5.43 24.72 -11.26
CA HIS A 158 -6.66 25.51 -11.28
C HIS A 158 -7.84 24.62 -11.67
N GLY A 159 -9.08 25.08 -11.40
CA GLY A 159 -10.29 24.34 -11.77
C GLY A 159 -10.68 23.23 -10.79
N ASP A 160 -11.70 22.45 -11.16
CA ASP A 160 -12.22 21.33 -10.37
C ASP A 160 -11.44 20.04 -10.60
N VAL A 161 -11.17 19.30 -9.52
CA VAL A 161 -10.64 17.93 -9.57
C VAL A 161 -11.78 16.94 -9.53
N LYS A 162 -11.67 15.87 -10.33
CA LYS A 162 -12.61 14.75 -10.29
C LYS A 162 -11.90 13.41 -10.22
N PRO A 163 -12.56 12.36 -9.68
CA PRO A 163 -11.97 11.02 -9.59
C PRO A 163 -11.55 10.41 -10.93
N ASP A 164 -12.24 10.72 -12.03
CA ASP A 164 -11.91 10.23 -13.38
C ASP A 164 -10.64 10.86 -13.96
N ASN A 165 -10.24 12.06 -13.50
CA ASN A 165 -8.98 12.69 -13.89
C ASN A 165 -7.76 12.08 -13.20
N ILE A 166 -7.95 11.22 -12.19
CA ILE A 166 -6.86 10.67 -11.36
C ILE A 166 -6.71 9.18 -11.62
N ILE A 167 -5.49 8.74 -11.93
CA ILE A 167 -5.14 7.33 -12.03
C ILE A 167 -4.55 6.84 -10.71
N VAL A 168 -5.05 5.70 -10.23
CA VAL A 168 -4.44 4.89 -9.18
C VAL A 168 -3.50 3.89 -9.84
N ARG A 169 -2.19 4.07 -9.64
CA ARG A 169 -1.15 3.20 -10.18
C ARG A 169 -1.16 1.83 -9.49
N PRO A 170 -0.49 0.79 -10.04
CA PRO A 170 -0.41 -0.53 -9.40
C PRO A 170 0.21 -0.54 -7.99
N ASP A 171 1.13 0.39 -7.69
CA ASP A 171 1.68 0.60 -6.33
C ASP A 171 0.73 1.40 -5.41
N GLY A 172 -0.40 1.83 -5.98
CA GLY A 172 -1.46 2.65 -5.45
C GLY A 172 -1.11 4.13 -5.27
N SER A 173 0.04 4.60 -5.79
CA SER A 173 0.31 6.03 -5.92
C SER A 173 -0.69 6.69 -6.89
N LEU A 174 -0.87 8.01 -6.77
CA LEU A 174 -1.87 8.77 -7.52
C LEU A 174 -1.21 9.66 -8.55
N THR A 175 -1.85 9.79 -9.72
CA THR A 175 -1.41 10.68 -10.79
C THR A 175 -2.60 11.40 -11.39
N LEU A 176 -2.55 12.73 -11.45
CA LEU A 176 -3.45 13.52 -12.28
C LEU A 176 -3.01 13.36 -13.73
N VAL A 177 -3.92 12.89 -14.58
CA VAL A 177 -3.62 12.61 -16.00
C VAL A 177 -4.44 13.44 -16.96
N ASP A 178 -5.48 14.11 -16.48
CA ASP A 178 -6.31 14.95 -17.33
C ASP A 178 -6.36 16.36 -16.76
N TYR A 179 -5.87 17.30 -17.57
CA TYR A 179 -5.72 18.72 -17.22
C TYR A 179 -6.84 19.56 -17.84
N ASP A 180 -7.89 18.92 -18.34
CA ASP A 180 -9.03 19.58 -18.96
C ASP A 180 -9.72 20.49 -17.93
N GLY A 181 -9.61 21.80 -18.15
CA GLY A 181 -10.11 22.81 -17.22
C GLY A 181 -9.07 23.33 -16.21
N MET A 182 -7.80 22.93 -16.31
CA MET A 182 -6.71 23.56 -15.56
C MET A 182 -6.30 24.88 -16.24
N PHE A 183 -6.90 25.97 -15.77
CA PHE A 183 -6.71 27.33 -16.28
C PHE A 183 -5.42 27.97 -15.80
N VAL A 184 -4.42 27.96 -16.65
CA VAL A 184 -3.08 28.53 -16.43
C VAL A 184 -3.08 29.99 -15.92
N PRO A 185 -2.06 30.44 -15.15
CA PRO A 185 -1.87 31.83 -14.72
C PRO A 185 -2.00 32.91 -15.80
N SER A 186 -1.71 32.62 -17.06
CA SER A 186 -1.89 33.56 -18.19
C SER A 186 -3.36 33.89 -18.50
N MET A 187 -4.30 33.07 -18.00
CA MET A 187 -5.74 33.31 -18.06
C MET A 187 -6.27 34.10 -16.85
N LYS A 188 -5.39 34.52 -15.92
CA LYS A 188 -5.78 35.36 -14.79
C LYS A 188 -6.47 36.64 -15.27
N GLY A 189 -7.70 36.86 -14.80
CA GLY A 189 -8.55 37.97 -15.23
C GLY A 189 -9.41 37.71 -16.47
N CYS A 190 -9.38 36.49 -17.03
CA CYS A 190 -10.27 36.04 -18.08
C CYS A 190 -11.48 35.28 -17.48
N LYS A 191 -12.58 35.20 -18.25
CA LYS A 191 -13.72 34.34 -17.90
C LYS A 191 -13.33 32.87 -18.02
N SER A 192 -13.84 32.04 -17.11
CA SER A 192 -13.70 30.60 -17.26
C SER A 192 -14.48 30.11 -18.49
N PRO A 193 -13.85 29.36 -19.41
CA PRO A 193 -14.53 28.80 -20.58
C PRO A 193 -15.49 27.65 -20.22
N THR A 194 -15.41 27.09 -19.02
CA THR A 194 -16.36 26.10 -18.49
C THR A 194 -16.76 26.43 -17.05
N ILE A 195 -17.97 26.08 -16.63
CA ILE A 195 -18.46 26.31 -15.25
C ILE A 195 -17.88 25.26 -14.27
N GLY A 196 -17.17 24.25 -14.78
CA GLY A 196 -16.77 23.06 -14.03
C GLY A 196 -17.88 22.02 -13.94
N THR A 197 -17.58 20.87 -13.34
CA THR A 197 -18.55 19.78 -13.19
C THR A 197 -19.44 20.02 -11.97
N LYS A 198 -20.75 20.04 -12.17
CA LYS A 198 -21.73 20.43 -11.15
C LYS A 198 -21.58 19.72 -9.79
N ASP A 199 -21.16 18.47 -9.79
CA ASP A 199 -20.99 17.66 -8.57
C ASP A 199 -19.62 17.85 -7.88
N PHE A 200 -18.67 18.53 -8.53
CA PHE A 200 -17.31 18.79 -8.04
C PHE A 200 -16.88 20.26 -8.10
N SER A 201 -17.73 21.17 -8.58
CA SER A 201 -17.50 22.61 -8.56
C SER A 201 -18.31 23.29 -7.46
N HIS A 202 -17.80 24.37 -6.87
CA HIS A 202 -18.55 25.16 -5.89
C HIS A 202 -19.95 25.59 -6.43
N PRO A 203 -21.07 25.41 -5.69
CA PRO A 203 -22.43 25.58 -6.22
C PRO A 203 -22.82 27.03 -6.59
N LEU A 204 -22.07 28.02 -6.09
CA LEU A 204 -22.22 29.45 -6.43
C LEU A 204 -21.27 29.92 -7.54
N ARG A 205 -20.52 29.01 -8.16
CA ARG A 205 -19.57 29.33 -9.24
C ARG A 205 -20.31 29.75 -10.51
N THR A 206 -19.78 30.75 -11.19
CA THR A 206 -20.22 31.25 -12.49
C THR A 206 -19.02 31.32 -13.45
N VAL A 207 -19.28 31.57 -14.73
CA VAL A 207 -18.22 31.77 -15.75
C VAL A 207 -17.31 32.97 -15.45
N ASP A 208 -17.74 33.89 -14.58
CA ASP A 208 -16.97 35.09 -14.23
C ASP A 208 -16.03 34.84 -13.03
N ASP A 209 -16.16 33.69 -12.35
CA ASP A 209 -15.29 33.32 -11.24
C ASP A 209 -14.00 32.69 -11.80
N PHE A 210 -12.90 33.42 -11.66
CA PHE A 210 -11.56 32.91 -11.94
C PHE A 210 -10.90 32.45 -10.64
N ASP A 211 -10.42 31.21 -10.62
CA ASP A 211 -9.75 30.66 -9.44
C ASP A 211 -8.26 30.95 -9.58
N GLU A 212 -7.63 31.60 -8.62
CA GLU A 212 -6.16 31.77 -8.63
C GLU A 212 -5.41 30.46 -8.37
N THR A 213 -6.14 29.41 -7.99
CA THR A 213 -5.64 28.10 -7.59
C THR A 213 -6.75 27.06 -7.73
N ILE A 214 -6.42 25.78 -7.64
CA ILE A 214 -7.36 24.66 -7.70
C ILE A 214 -8.54 24.80 -6.70
N ASP A 215 -9.73 24.39 -7.12
CA ASP A 215 -10.98 24.52 -6.37
C ASP A 215 -10.91 23.68 -5.07
N ASP A 216 -10.87 24.36 -3.92
CA ASP A 216 -10.79 23.72 -2.61
C ASP A 216 -12.07 22.95 -2.25
N PHE A 217 -13.21 23.34 -2.82
CA PHE A 217 -14.47 22.64 -2.65
C PHE A 217 -14.42 21.25 -3.28
N SER A 218 -13.87 21.13 -4.49
CA SER A 218 -13.72 19.84 -5.18
C SER A 218 -12.87 18.86 -4.35
N LEU A 219 -11.74 19.35 -3.84
CA LEU A 219 -10.81 18.60 -3.00
C LEU A 219 -11.46 18.21 -1.66
N ALA A 220 -12.18 19.15 -1.02
CA ALA A 220 -12.91 18.92 0.22
C ALA A 220 -14.00 17.86 0.07
N SER A 221 -14.80 17.94 -0.99
CA SER A 221 -15.86 16.99 -1.28
C SER A 221 -15.31 15.57 -1.51
N ILE A 222 -14.24 15.44 -2.31
CA ILE A 222 -13.62 14.15 -2.57
C ILE A 222 -13.01 13.57 -1.29
N ALA A 223 -12.21 14.35 -0.55
CA ALA A 223 -11.56 13.85 0.67
C ALA A 223 -12.59 13.43 1.74
N LEU A 224 -13.64 14.25 1.95
CA LEU A 224 -14.71 13.92 2.88
C LEU A 224 -15.44 12.64 2.46
N SER A 225 -15.74 12.50 1.16
CA SER A 225 -16.37 11.30 0.62
C SER A 225 -15.49 10.07 0.83
N LEU A 226 -14.20 10.14 0.50
CA LEU A 226 -13.25 9.04 0.70
C LEU A 226 -13.15 8.63 2.17
N LYS A 227 -13.04 9.59 3.10
CA LYS A 227 -13.03 9.31 4.53
C LYS A 227 -14.35 8.69 4.99
N ALA A 228 -15.49 9.23 4.58
CA ALA A 228 -16.80 8.68 4.92
C ALA A 228 -16.95 7.22 4.45
N ILE A 229 -16.60 6.94 3.19
CA ILE A 229 -16.63 5.59 2.60
C ILE A 229 -15.66 4.67 3.35
N SER A 230 -14.47 5.16 3.71
CA SER A 230 -13.51 4.39 4.50
C SER A 230 -14.00 4.05 5.91
N MET A 231 -14.98 4.77 6.46
CA MET A 231 -15.58 4.47 7.76
C MET A 231 -16.85 3.64 7.64
N ASN A 232 -17.61 3.85 6.57
CA ASN A 232 -18.85 3.15 6.30
C ASN A 232 -19.08 3.01 4.78
N SER A 233 -18.72 1.86 4.23
CA SER A 233 -18.81 1.60 2.79
C SER A 233 -20.26 1.63 2.27
N THR A 234 -21.25 1.33 3.12
CA THR A 234 -22.68 1.32 2.74
C THR A 234 -23.21 2.69 2.34
N LEU A 235 -22.50 3.77 2.68
CA LEU A 235 -22.82 5.12 2.22
C LEU A 235 -22.69 5.22 0.69
N LEU A 236 -21.70 4.55 0.09
CA LEU A 236 -21.56 4.54 -1.36
C LEU A 236 -22.70 3.77 -2.03
N ASP A 237 -23.13 2.65 -1.45
CA ASP A 237 -24.28 1.89 -1.95
C ASP A 237 -25.59 2.70 -1.90
N THR A 238 -25.74 3.52 -0.87
CA THR A 238 -26.99 4.25 -0.59
C THR A 238 -27.07 5.59 -1.34
N TYR A 239 -25.96 6.31 -1.42
CA TYR A 239 -25.92 7.69 -1.91
C TYR A 239 -25.05 7.89 -3.15
N GLY A 240 -24.14 6.96 -3.44
CA GLY A 240 -23.26 7.00 -4.60
C GLY A 240 -23.99 6.90 -5.94
N ALA A 241 -23.32 7.34 -7.00
CA ALA A 241 -23.75 7.09 -8.38
C ALA A 241 -22.53 7.02 -9.31
N SER A 242 -22.71 6.59 -10.56
CA SER A 242 -21.67 6.77 -11.58
C SER A 242 -21.34 8.25 -11.71
N ASP A 243 -20.06 8.58 -11.82
CA ASP A 243 -19.55 9.94 -12.07
C ASP A 243 -19.66 10.90 -10.88
N ARG A 244 -19.97 10.39 -9.67
CA ARG A 244 -19.89 11.15 -8.42
C ARG A 244 -19.68 10.24 -7.21
N LEU A 245 -19.05 10.78 -6.16
CA LEU A 245 -18.90 10.04 -4.90
C LEU A 245 -20.21 10.13 -4.09
N LEU A 246 -20.18 10.64 -2.85
CA LEU A 246 -21.37 10.65 -2.01
C LEU A 246 -22.35 11.77 -2.32
N PHE A 247 -21.87 12.88 -2.87
CA PHE A 247 -22.63 14.13 -2.95
C PHE A 247 -23.04 14.46 -4.38
N SER A 248 -24.19 15.12 -4.50
CA SER A 248 -24.68 15.74 -5.73
C SER A 248 -24.75 17.27 -5.60
N GLU A 249 -24.88 17.97 -6.72
CA GLU A 249 -25.11 19.43 -6.75
C GLU A 249 -26.25 19.86 -5.81
N LYS A 250 -27.31 19.06 -5.72
CA LYS A 250 -28.48 19.35 -4.86
C LYS A 250 -28.13 19.31 -3.37
N ASP A 251 -27.23 18.42 -2.97
CA ASP A 251 -26.78 18.31 -1.59
C ASP A 251 -26.05 19.57 -1.14
N TYR A 252 -25.27 20.17 -2.04
CA TYR A 252 -24.54 21.40 -1.77
C TYR A 252 -25.42 22.65 -1.81
N ARG A 253 -26.37 22.73 -2.75
CA ARG A 253 -27.28 23.88 -2.87
C ARG A 253 -28.26 23.99 -1.70
N THR A 254 -28.61 22.86 -1.10
CA THR A 254 -29.55 22.81 0.04
C THR A 254 -29.04 21.91 1.16
N PRO A 255 -27.95 22.29 1.87
CA PRO A 255 -27.30 21.40 2.84
C PRO A 255 -28.22 20.94 3.97
N SER A 256 -29.14 21.80 4.42
CA SER A 256 -30.11 21.49 5.46
C SER A 256 -31.07 20.36 5.11
N ASN A 257 -31.28 20.10 3.81
CA ASN A 257 -32.19 19.07 3.31
C ASN A 257 -31.44 17.85 2.75
N SER A 258 -30.10 17.86 2.80
CA SER A 258 -29.29 16.77 2.24
C SER A 258 -29.36 15.54 3.13
N LYS A 259 -29.81 14.43 2.52
CA LYS A 259 -29.80 13.12 3.18
C LYS A 259 -28.37 12.61 3.39
N VAL A 260 -27.46 12.95 2.48
CA VAL A 260 -26.04 12.61 2.58
C VAL A 260 -25.45 13.27 3.81
N ILE A 261 -25.59 14.59 3.94
CA ILE A 261 -25.10 15.36 5.10
C ILE A 261 -25.71 14.85 6.40
N SER A 262 -27.01 14.51 6.39
CA SER A 262 -27.67 13.91 7.55
C SER A 262 -27.06 12.56 7.95
N ALA A 263 -26.76 11.69 6.98
CA ALA A 263 -26.14 10.38 7.23
C ALA A 263 -24.71 10.50 7.77
N LEU A 264 -23.97 11.53 7.34
CA LEU A 264 -22.62 11.82 7.80
C LEU A 264 -22.53 12.20 9.29
N GLN A 265 -23.62 12.65 9.91
CA GLN A 265 -23.64 13.00 11.35
C GLN A 265 -23.23 11.83 12.25
N GLY A 266 -23.54 10.59 11.83
CA GLY A 266 -23.18 9.38 12.59
C GLY A 266 -21.67 9.11 12.66
N LEU A 267 -20.88 9.79 11.83
CA LEU A 267 -19.41 9.62 11.76
C LEU A 267 -18.65 10.68 12.57
N MET A 268 -19.35 11.64 13.21
CA MET A 268 -18.75 12.77 13.95
C MET A 268 -18.01 12.36 15.24
N CYS A 269 -17.88 11.07 15.54
CA CYS A 269 -17.02 10.58 16.60
C CYS A 269 -15.54 10.49 16.20
N ASP A 270 -15.22 10.46 14.91
CA ASP A 270 -13.85 10.40 14.40
C ASP A 270 -13.28 11.82 14.18
N LYS A 271 -12.11 12.07 14.76
CA LYS A 271 -11.47 13.40 14.76
C LYS A 271 -11.08 13.86 13.36
N ASP A 272 -10.55 12.96 12.52
CA ASP A 272 -10.12 13.31 11.17
C ASP A 272 -11.34 13.59 10.28
N PHE A 273 -12.40 12.81 10.47
CA PHE A 273 -13.68 13.03 9.83
C PHE A 273 -14.29 14.39 10.21
N CYS A 274 -14.33 14.75 11.49
CA CYS A 274 -14.78 16.07 11.92
C CYS A 274 -13.96 17.20 11.30
N THR A 275 -12.65 16.99 11.15
CA THR A 275 -11.74 17.96 10.52
C THR A 275 -12.09 18.14 9.05
N LEU A 276 -12.19 17.05 8.28
CA LEU A 276 -12.57 17.08 6.87
C LEU A 276 -13.97 17.64 6.66
N TYR A 277 -14.93 17.30 7.52
CA TYR A 277 -16.28 17.83 7.46
C TYR A 277 -16.30 19.35 7.71
N SER A 278 -15.51 19.84 8.67
CA SER A 278 -15.38 21.27 8.94
C SER A 278 -14.76 22.01 7.76
N LEU A 279 -13.75 21.43 7.12
CA LEU A 279 -13.12 21.99 5.92
C LEU A 279 -14.10 22.03 4.74
N PHE A 280 -14.85 20.95 4.52
CA PHE A 280 -15.92 20.92 3.54
C PHE A 280 -16.99 21.99 3.78
N MET A 281 -17.44 22.16 5.02
CA MET A 281 -18.43 23.20 5.35
C MET A 281 -17.86 24.62 5.17
N LEU A 282 -16.57 24.83 5.46
CA LEU A 282 -15.90 26.11 5.20
C LEU A 282 -15.79 26.41 3.70
N ALA A 283 -15.35 25.42 2.91
CA ALA A 283 -15.27 25.53 1.45
C ALA A 283 -16.65 25.76 0.81
N LEU A 284 -17.70 25.15 1.36
CA LEU A 284 -19.08 25.35 0.88
C LEU A 284 -19.67 26.72 1.29
N ALA A 285 -19.32 27.23 2.47
CA ALA A 285 -19.87 28.47 2.99
C ALA A 285 -19.25 29.72 2.36
N ARG A 286 -17.98 29.64 1.94
CA ARG A 286 -17.26 30.75 1.34
C ARG A 286 -17.00 30.46 -0.12
N LYS A 287 -17.43 31.39 -0.97
CA LYS A 287 -16.99 31.48 -2.37
C LYS A 287 -15.51 31.97 -2.48
N GLU A 288 -14.68 31.65 -1.48
CA GLU A 288 -13.25 31.98 -1.41
C GLU A 288 -12.47 30.68 -1.52
N LEU A 289 -12.01 30.37 -2.73
CA LEU A 289 -11.47 29.06 -3.10
C LEU A 289 -10.08 28.74 -2.51
N SER A 290 -9.63 29.52 -1.51
CA SER A 290 -8.29 29.47 -0.92
C SER A 290 -8.20 29.61 0.58
N ALA A 291 -9.33 29.54 1.29
CA ALA A 291 -9.35 29.73 2.74
C ALA A 291 -8.99 28.46 3.54
N CYS A 292 -9.05 27.28 2.92
CA CYS A 292 -8.83 26.00 3.62
C CYS A 292 -7.33 25.67 3.78
N SER A 293 -6.90 25.31 4.99
CA SER A 293 -5.53 24.83 5.24
C SER A 293 -5.41 23.34 4.91
N PHE A 294 -4.72 23.03 3.81
CA PHE A 294 -4.61 21.66 3.30
C PHE A 294 -3.63 20.75 4.05
N ARG A 295 -2.87 21.28 5.02
CA ARG A 295 -2.14 20.42 5.96
C ARG A 295 -3.08 19.56 6.81
N LEU A 296 -4.32 20.01 7.00
CA LEU A 296 -5.36 19.28 7.74
C LEU A 296 -6.01 18.16 6.91
N PHE A 297 -5.78 18.10 5.59
CA PHE A 297 -6.31 17.05 4.70
C PHE A 297 -5.50 15.76 4.69
N VAL A 298 -4.21 15.82 5.08
CA VAL A 298 -3.30 14.68 4.92
C VAL A 298 -3.63 13.56 5.91
N GLY A 299 -4.16 13.89 7.10
CA GLY A 299 -4.43 12.92 8.17
C GLY A 299 -3.18 12.14 8.59
N GLU A 300 -3.36 11.12 9.42
CA GLU A 300 -2.30 10.15 9.71
C GLU A 300 -2.27 9.05 8.64
N LYS A 301 -1.08 8.51 8.35
CA LYS A 301 -0.96 7.38 7.42
C LYS A 301 -1.74 6.21 8.01
N PRO A 302 -2.75 5.65 7.32
CA PRO A 302 -3.46 4.49 7.79
C PRO A 302 -2.44 3.38 7.97
N ILE A 303 -2.34 2.93 9.21
CA ILE A 303 -1.64 1.70 9.52
C ILE A 303 -2.54 0.62 8.93
N LEU A 304 -1.97 -0.30 8.15
CA LEU A 304 -2.69 -1.52 7.79
C LEU A 304 -3.27 -2.02 9.10
N PRO A 305 -4.61 -2.12 9.25
CA PRO A 305 -5.15 -2.70 10.45
C PRO A 305 -4.34 -3.97 10.62
N GLN A 306 -3.61 -4.06 11.72
CA GLN A 306 -3.25 -5.36 12.23
C GLN A 306 -4.60 -5.92 12.68
N THR A 307 -5.47 -6.24 11.72
CA THR A 307 -6.51 -7.21 11.91
C THR A 307 -5.71 -8.46 12.19
N ILE A 308 -5.47 -8.65 13.48
CA ILE A 308 -5.78 -9.91 14.10
C ILE A 308 -7.25 -10.20 13.69
N GLU A 309 -7.50 -10.57 12.43
CA GLU A 309 -8.40 -11.69 12.23
C GLU A 309 -7.77 -12.73 13.12
N ASP A 310 -8.46 -13.10 14.20
CA ASP A 310 -8.01 -14.11 15.15
C ASP A 310 -8.13 -15.48 14.47
N LEU A 311 -7.52 -15.58 13.28
CA LEU A 311 -7.34 -16.80 12.54
C LEU A 311 -6.41 -17.62 13.43
N SER A 312 -7.03 -18.57 14.12
CA SER A 312 -6.30 -19.54 14.92
C SER A 312 -5.21 -20.20 14.07
N THR A 313 -4.02 -20.34 14.64
CA THR A 313 -2.95 -21.12 14.04
C THR A 313 -3.27 -22.62 14.03
N LYS A 314 -4.32 -23.07 14.70
CA LYS A 314 -4.79 -24.46 14.62
C LYS A 314 -5.54 -24.68 13.30
N ALA A 315 -5.10 -25.69 12.55
CA ALA A 315 -5.85 -26.23 11.44
C ALA A 315 -6.99 -27.12 11.96
N THR A 316 -8.22 -26.95 11.45
CA THR A 316 -9.34 -27.85 11.77
C THR A 316 -9.34 -29.09 10.86
N GLU A 317 -10.09 -30.12 11.24
CA GLU A 317 -10.22 -31.33 10.42
C GLU A 317 -10.92 -31.03 9.09
N GLU A 318 -11.91 -30.13 9.09
CA GLU A 318 -12.61 -29.65 7.91
C GLU A 318 -11.67 -28.90 6.97
N GLU A 319 -10.86 -27.97 7.48
CA GLU A 319 -9.86 -27.24 6.69
C GLU A 319 -8.87 -28.21 6.01
N LEU A 320 -8.43 -29.26 6.72
CA LEU A 320 -7.52 -30.27 6.18
C LEU A 320 -8.17 -31.18 5.13
N LYS A 321 -9.48 -31.41 5.24
CA LYS A 321 -10.26 -32.22 4.29
C LYS A 321 -10.60 -31.45 3.02
N GLU A 322 -10.91 -30.17 3.15
CA GLU A 322 -11.23 -29.27 2.03
C GLU A 322 -10.01 -28.53 1.46
N ALA A 323 -8.82 -28.83 1.99
CA ALA A 323 -7.59 -28.17 1.61
C ALA A 323 -7.33 -28.30 0.10
N PHE A 324 -6.98 -27.19 -0.54
CA PHE A 324 -6.32 -27.30 -1.84
C PHE A 324 -4.86 -27.71 -1.61
N VAL A 325 -4.31 -28.49 -2.53
CA VAL A 325 -2.94 -29.00 -2.49
C VAL A 325 -2.20 -28.38 -3.67
N ASP A 326 -1.04 -27.78 -3.41
CA ASP A 326 -0.19 -27.28 -4.48
C ASP A 326 0.62 -28.41 -5.16
N GLU A 327 1.39 -28.06 -6.18
CA GLU A 327 2.21 -29.00 -6.95
C GLU A 327 3.33 -29.68 -6.14
N TRP A 328 3.63 -29.18 -4.93
CA TRP A 328 4.64 -29.72 -4.00
C TRP A 328 4.01 -30.56 -2.87
N GLY A 329 2.69 -30.72 -2.87
CA GLY A 329 1.95 -31.46 -1.85
C GLY A 329 1.64 -30.62 -0.59
N VAL A 330 1.86 -29.31 -0.61
CA VAL A 330 1.55 -28.41 0.50
C VAL A 330 0.05 -28.08 0.50
N LYS A 331 -0.57 -28.31 1.66
CA LYS A 331 -1.99 -28.08 1.92
C LYS A 331 -2.23 -26.67 2.40
N TYR A 332 -3.22 -26.03 1.80
CA TYR A 332 -3.71 -24.70 2.16
C TYR A 332 -5.22 -24.74 2.41
N SER A 333 -5.72 -23.81 3.23
CA SER A 333 -7.16 -23.59 3.36
C SER A 333 -7.78 -23.23 2.01
N LYS A 334 -9.08 -23.49 1.86
CA LYS A 334 -9.82 -23.24 0.61
C LYS A 334 -9.72 -21.80 0.10
N ASP A 335 -9.64 -20.84 1.02
CA ASP A 335 -9.46 -19.41 0.73
C ASP A 335 -7.99 -18.98 0.54
N GLY A 336 -7.04 -19.91 0.69
CA GLY A 336 -5.60 -19.66 0.55
C GLY A 336 -4.98 -18.79 1.62
N ARG A 337 -5.69 -18.49 2.72
CA ARG A 337 -5.18 -17.65 3.82
C ARG A 337 -4.36 -18.42 4.86
N LYS A 338 -4.53 -19.75 4.97
CA LYS A 338 -3.75 -20.59 5.90
C LYS A 338 -2.95 -21.64 5.16
N LEU A 339 -1.67 -21.79 5.52
CA LEU A 339 -0.85 -22.94 5.16
C LEU A 339 -1.01 -23.99 6.27
N LEU A 340 -1.73 -25.06 5.95
CA LEU A 340 -2.19 -26.06 6.92
C LEU A 340 -1.12 -27.11 7.18
N LYS A 341 -0.53 -27.68 6.13
CA LYS A 341 0.42 -28.79 6.25
C LYS A 341 1.31 -28.98 5.03
N ALA A 342 2.61 -29.06 5.24
CA ALA A 342 3.58 -29.46 4.23
C ALA A 342 3.95 -30.96 4.39
N PRO A 343 4.33 -31.63 3.30
CA PRO A 343 4.84 -33.01 3.36
C PRO A 343 6.26 -33.02 3.95
N GLN A 344 6.58 -34.00 4.80
CA GLN A 344 7.91 -34.11 5.43
C GLN A 344 9.06 -34.25 4.41
N GLY A 345 8.75 -34.82 3.23
CA GLY A 345 9.69 -34.98 2.13
C GLY A 345 9.89 -33.73 1.27
N LEU A 346 9.38 -32.55 1.66
CA LEU A 346 9.60 -31.30 0.94
C LEU A 346 11.10 -30.97 0.90
N LYS A 347 11.67 -30.91 -0.29
CA LYS A 347 13.11 -30.68 -0.54
C LYS A 347 13.36 -29.28 -1.08
N ARG A 348 14.55 -28.74 -0.84
CA ARG A 348 15.05 -27.42 -1.34
C ARG A 348 14.33 -26.24 -0.68
N GLY A 349 14.38 -25.06 -1.31
CA GLY A 349 13.64 -23.88 -0.88
C GLY A 349 12.18 -23.95 -1.31
N TYR A 350 11.28 -23.39 -0.50
CA TYR A 350 9.86 -23.28 -0.79
C TYR A 350 9.36 -21.83 -0.67
N SER A 351 8.49 -21.40 -1.57
CA SER A 351 7.88 -20.07 -1.52
C SER A 351 6.41 -20.20 -1.15
N VAL A 352 6.03 -19.60 -0.02
CA VAL A 352 4.64 -19.57 0.44
C VAL A 352 3.82 -18.64 -0.45
N LYS A 353 2.57 -18.99 -0.77
CA LYS A 353 1.70 -18.21 -1.65
C LYS A 353 1.35 -16.83 -1.07
N GLU A 354 1.31 -15.79 -1.92
CA GLU A 354 1.10 -14.38 -1.53
C GLU A 354 -0.19 -14.10 -0.72
N SER A 355 -1.24 -14.89 -0.95
CA SER A 355 -2.51 -14.80 -0.21
C SER A 355 -2.41 -15.30 1.24
N THR A 356 -1.33 -15.99 1.60
CA THR A 356 -1.20 -16.66 2.90
C THR A 356 -1.00 -15.63 4.00
N ARG A 357 -1.80 -15.72 5.06
CA ARG A 357 -1.73 -14.89 6.27
C ARG A 357 -1.17 -15.65 7.46
N ILE A 358 -1.33 -16.99 7.49
CA ILE A 358 -0.91 -17.83 8.62
C ILE A 358 -0.20 -19.10 8.18
N ILE A 359 0.89 -19.42 8.88
CA ILE A 359 1.46 -20.77 8.90
C ILE A 359 0.92 -21.50 10.12
N CYS A 360 0.15 -22.56 9.92
CA CYS A 360 -0.50 -23.28 11.01
C CYS A 360 0.49 -24.04 11.92
N ASP A 361 -0.02 -24.41 13.09
CA ASP A 361 0.65 -25.29 14.05
C ASP A 361 1.16 -26.55 13.34
N ARG A 362 2.46 -26.84 13.51
CA ARG A 362 3.13 -28.00 12.94
C ARG A 362 3.07 -28.11 11.41
N ALA A 363 2.79 -27.02 10.69
CA ALA A 363 2.62 -27.04 9.24
C ALA A 363 3.85 -27.64 8.52
N PHE A 364 5.06 -27.19 8.84
CA PHE A 364 6.34 -27.70 8.34
C PHE A 364 7.06 -28.64 9.31
N SER A 365 6.38 -29.13 10.35
CA SER A 365 6.99 -30.04 11.34
C SER A 365 7.65 -31.24 10.66
N MET A 366 8.93 -31.46 10.98
CA MET A 366 9.81 -32.52 10.45
C MET A 366 10.10 -32.44 8.95
N CYS A 367 10.00 -31.27 8.32
CA CYS A 367 10.52 -31.05 6.95
C CYS A 367 12.06 -30.97 6.98
N SER A 368 12.70 -32.10 7.25
CA SER A 368 14.14 -32.19 7.57
C SER A 368 15.06 -31.75 6.44
N SER A 369 14.58 -31.78 5.20
CA SER A 369 15.32 -31.42 3.97
C SER A 369 15.00 -30.02 3.44
N LEU A 370 14.12 -29.26 4.10
CA LEU A 370 13.78 -27.88 3.74
C LEU A 370 14.99 -26.98 4.04
N THR A 371 15.58 -26.34 3.04
CA THR A 371 16.81 -25.54 3.20
C THR A 371 16.54 -24.06 3.41
N GLY A 372 15.40 -23.57 2.93
CA GLY A 372 14.97 -22.18 3.01
C GLY A 372 13.47 -22.05 2.76
N ILE A 373 12.87 -20.97 3.24
CA ILE A 373 11.47 -20.65 2.98
C ILE A 373 11.33 -19.15 2.73
N ALA A 374 10.62 -18.79 1.67
CA ALA A 374 10.22 -17.41 1.40
C ALA A 374 8.79 -17.21 1.93
N ILE A 375 8.64 -16.26 2.85
CA ILE A 375 7.36 -15.90 3.46
C ILE A 375 6.90 -14.58 2.81
N PRO A 376 5.67 -14.49 2.27
CA PRO A 376 5.16 -13.31 1.60
C PRO A 376 4.86 -12.17 2.57
N GLU A 377 4.80 -10.96 2.03
CA GLU A 377 4.32 -9.79 2.78
C GLU A 377 2.84 -9.96 3.16
N GLY A 378 2.46 -9.45 4.32
CA GLY A 378 1.10 -9.62 4.87
C GLY A 378 0.87 -10.90 5.68
N MET A 379 1.89 -11.76 5.84
CA MET A 379 1.87 -12.85 6.84
C MET A 379 1.75 -12.26 8.25
N THR A 380 0.78 -12.70 9.04
CA THR A 380 0.52 -12.17 10.39
C THR A 380 1.01 -13.09 11.51
N SER A 381 0.98 -14.42 11.33
CA SER A 381 1.27 -15.38 12.40
C SER A 381 1.99 -16.65 11.95
N ILE A 382 2.91 -17.12 12.80
CA ILE A 382 3.59 -18.42 12.68
C ILE A 382 3.20 -19.29 13.87
N GLY A 383 2.57 -20.43 13.58
CA GLY A 383 1.98 -21.32 14.57
C GLY A 383 2.98 -22.07 15.47
N LYS A 384 2.43 -22.68 16.51
CA LYS A 384 3.17 -23.52 17.45
C LYS A 384 3.85 -24.66 16.71
N SER A 385 5.15 -24.82 16.95
CA SER A 385 5.96 -25.88 16.34
C SER A 385 5.90 -25.89 14.80
N ALA A 386 5.59 -24.76 14.15
CA ALA A 386 5.43 -24.68 12.70
C ALA A 386 6.60 -25.31 11.92
N PHE A 387 7.84 -25.04 12.33
CA PHE A 387 9.07 -25.54 11.70
C PHE A 387 9.87 -26.49 12.61
N ILE A 388 9.24 -27.10 13.62
CA ILE A 388 9.98 -27.99 14.54
C ILE A 388 10.71 -29.10 13.77
N LYS A 389 12.00 -29.33 14.10
CA LYS A 389 12.88 -30.34 13.47
C LYS A 389 13.07 -30.15 11.95
N CYS A 390 13.00 -28.92 11.43
CA CYS A 390 13.50 -28.61 10.08
C CYS A 390 15.04 -28.50 10.10
N PHE A 391 15.72 -29.65 10.26
CA PHE A 391 17.17 -29.70 10.53
C PHE A 391 18.04 -28.96 9.51
N SER A 392 17.64 -28.95 8.23
CA SER A 392 18.39 -28.29 7.14
C SER A 392 18.03 -26.83 6.92
N LEU A 393 17.03 -26.27 7.63
CA LEU A 393 16.59 -24.90 7.44
C LEU A 393 17.69 -23.94 7.89
N SER A 394 18.34 -23.28 6.93
CA SER A 394 19.55 -22.49 7.20
C SER A 394 19.28 -20.98 7.22
N LYS A 395 18.26 -20.53 6.48
CA LYS A 395 17.86 -19.13 6.33
C LYS A 395 16.34 -19.01 6.26
N ILE A 396 15.83 -18.00 6.94
CA ILE A 396 14.43 -17.57 6.87
C ILE A 396 14.38 -16.07 7.12
N VAL A 397 13.57 -15.36 6.32
CA VAL A 397 13.25 -13.95 6.52
C VAL A 397 11.81 -13.87 6.98
N ILE A 398 11.59 -13.25 8.14
CA ILE A 398 10.25 -13.05 8.70
C ILE A 398 9.83 -11.62 8.32
N PRO A 399 8.73 -11.42 7.58
CA PRO A 399 8.32 -10.10 7.10
C PRO A 399 7.76 -9.24 8.24
N ASP A 400 7.82 -7.92 8.07
CA ASP A 400 7.45 -6.93 9.09
C ASP A 400 5.98 -7.00 9.53
N SER A 401 5.12 -7.62 8.71
CA SER A 401 3.71 -7.86 9.02
C SER A 401 3.47 -8.91 10.12
N VAL A 402 4.47 -9.73 10.48
CA VAL A 402 4.30 -10.80 11.47
C VAL A 402 4.27 -10.20 12.88
N THR A 403 3.21 -10.51 13.62
CA THR A 403 2.99 -10.01 14.99
C THR A 403 3.12 -11.11 16.06
N SER A 404 3.05 -12.39 15.67
CA SER A 404 3.05 -13.53 16.59
C SER A 404 3.85 -14.74 16.09
N ILE A 405 4.70 -15.29 16.96
CA ILE A 405 5.48 -16.52 16.73
C ILE A 405 5.23 -17.50 17.88
N GLY A 406 4.64 -18.64 17.57
CA GLY A 406 4.20 -19.63 18.55
C GLY A 406 5.31 -20.44 19.22
N ASN A 407 4.95 -21.12 20.32
CA ASN A 407 5.86 -21.96 21.10
C ASN A 407 6.59 -23.00 20.22
N HIS A 408 7.89 -23.16 20.43
CA HIS A 408 8.72 -24.11 19.67
C HIS A 408 8.72 -23.94 18.15
N ALA A 409 8.31 -22.78 17.60
CA ALA A 409 8.14 -22.60 16.16
C ALA A 409 9.37 -23.02 15.33
N PHE A 410 10.58 -22.74 15.81
CA PHE A 410 11.85 -23.10 15.14
C PHE A 410 12.69 -24.11 15.94
N SER A 411 12.09 -24.85 16.88
CA SER A 411 12.86 -25.77 17.72
C SER A 411 13.53 -26.87 16.88
N ASN A 412 14.79 -27.18 17.18
CA ASN A 412 15.63 -28.16 16.49
C ASN A 412 15.88 -27.82 15.00
N CYS A 413 15.79 -26.55 14.59
CA CYS A 413 16.33 -26.08 13.31
C CYS A 413 17.85 -25.94 13.43
N THR A 414 18.57 -27.06 13.50
CA THR A 414 19.99 -27.13 13.87
C THR A 414 20.92 -26.38 12.91
N SER A 415 20.54 -26.20 11.64
CA SER A 415 21.31 -25.45 10.64
C SER A 415 20.97 -23.96 10.57
N LEU A 416 19.95 -23.49 11.32
CA LEU A 416 19.52 -22.09 11.29
C LEU A 416 20.60 -21.23 11.94
N SER A 417 21.28 -20.42 11.12
CA SER A 417 22.45 -19.64 11.56
C SER A 417 22.13 -18.18 11.84
N ASN A 418 21.12 -17.63 11.16
CA ASN A 418 20.65 -16.26 11.32
C ASN A 418 19.13 -16.19 11.12
N ILE A 419 18.47 -15.35 11.91
CA ILE A 419 17.06 -15.01 11.76
C ILE A 419 16.83 -13.56 12.21
N GLY A 420 16.18 -12.78 11.36
CA GLY A 420 15.67 -11.46 11.72
C GLY A 420 14.27 -11.59 12.30
N ILE A 421 14.04 -11.03 13.49
CA ILE A 421 12.71 -10.93 14.10
C ILE A 421 12.22 -9.49 13.88
N PRO A 422 11.04 -9.28 13.28
CA PRO A 422 10.57 -7.95 12.97
C PRO A 422 10.08 -7.22 14.23
N ASN A 423 10.12 -5.88 14.17
CA ASN A 423 9.73 -5.01 15.29
C ASN A 423 8.26 -5.14 15.69
N GLY A 424 7.40 -5.66 14.80
CA GLY A 424 5.99 -5.95 15.09
C GLY A 424 5.75 -7.13 16.03
N VAL A 425 6.75 -7.98 16.29
CA VAL A 425 6.58 -9.19 17.12
C VAL A 425 6.57 -8.84 18.61
N THR A 426 5.39 -8.84 19.21
CA THR A 426 5.20 -8.51 20.64
C THR A 426 5.46 -9.69 21.58
N SER A 427 5.45 -10.93 21.07
CA SER A 427 5.72 -12.12 21.87
C SER A 427 6.46 -13.22 21.09
N LEU A 428 7.46 -13.81 21.75
CA LEU A 428 8.15 -15.02 21.29
C LEU A 428 7.74 -16.18 22.19
N GLY A 429 7.19 -17.25 21.61
CA GLY A 429 6.77 -18.42 22.37
C GLY A 429 7.92 -19.11 23.12
N ASN A 430 7.57 -19.87 24.16
CA ASN A 430 8.52 -20.70 24.90
C ASN A 430 9.24 -21.67 23.96
N GLY A 431 10.56 -21.77 24.12
CA GLY A 431 11.42 -22.67 23.35
C GLY A 431 11.43 -22.43 21.84
N THR A 432 11.09 -21.22 21.36
CA THR A 432 11.03 -20.90 19.93
C THR A 432 12.29 -21.30 19.17
N PHE A 433 13.48 -21.07 19.73
CA PHE A 433 14.78 -21.44 19.15
C PHE A 433 15.47 -22.59 19.88
N TRP A 434 14.71 -23.43 20.59
CA TRP A 434 15.28 -24.51 21.38
C TRP A 434 16.07 -25.51 20.50
N TYR A 435 17.36 -25.69 20.78
CA TYR A 435 18.34 -26.48 20.01
C TYR A 435 18.56 -26.00 18.57
N CYS A 436 18.53 -24.68 18.34
CA CYS A 436 19.07 -24.08 17.12
C CYS A 436 20.61 -23.95 17.22
N CYS A 437 21.31 -25.08 17.15
CA CYS A 437 22.73 -25.17 17.49
C CYS A 437 23.66 -24.24 16.67
N SER A 438 23.30 -23.93 15.42
CA SER A 438 24.09 -23.04 14.54
C SER A 438 23.75 -21.55 14.69
N LEU A 439 22.73 -21.19 15.47
CA LEU A 439 22.28 -19.81 15.61
C LEU A 439 23.35 -19.01 16.37
N SER A 440 24.10 -18.18 15.64
CA SER A 440 25.23 -17.42 16.20
C SER A 440 24.89 -15.98 16.54
N ASN A 441 23.90 -15.41 15.83
CA ASN A 441 23.44 -14.04 15.99
C ASN A 441 21.92 -13.99 15.93
N ILE A 442 21.32 -13.20 16.82
CA ILE A 442 19.90 -12.85 16.79
C ILE A 442 19.72 -11.47 17.42
N VAL A 443 18.86 -10.65 16.82
CA VAL A 443 18.41 -9.39 17.40
C VAL A 443 17.02 -9.62 17.99
N ILE A 444 16.85 -9.31 19.27
CA ILE A 444 15.54 -9.32 19.94
C ILE A 444 14.91 -7.94 19.71
N PRO A 445 13.67 -7.85 19.22
CA PRO A 445 13.01 -6.57 19.01
C PRO A 445 12.68 -5.83 20.31
N ASP A 446 12.68 -4.49 20.26
CA ASP A 446 12.31 -3.60 21.39
C ASP A 446 10.83 -3.72 21.81
N SER A 447 10.00 -4.40 21.03
CA SER A 447 8.61 -4.71 21.38
C SER A 447 8.47 -5.93 22.29
N VAL A 448 9.54 -6.73 22.45
CA VAL A 448 9.53 -7.91 23.32
C VAL A 448 9.67 -7.49 24.77
N THR A 449 8.70 -7.87 25.60
CA THR A 449 8.68 -7.52 27.04
C THR A 449 9.23 -8.61 27.96
N ASN A 450 9.38 -9.85 27.45
CA ASN A 450 9.77 -11.02 28.23
C ASN A 450 10.56 -12.03 27.38
N ILE A 451 11.59 -12.63 27.96
CA ILE A 451 12.29 -13.78 27.39
C ILE A 451 11.67 -15.07 27.92
N GLY A 452 11.00 -15.83 27.06
CA GLY A 452 10.28 -17.04 27.44
C GLY A 452 11.15 -18.18 27.97
N ASN A 453 10.51 -19.18 28.58
CA ASN A 453 11.19 -20.38 29.07
C ASN A 453 11.87 -21.11 27.90
N PHE A 454 13.12 -21.53 28.10
CA PHE A 454 13.93 -22.28 27.14
C PHE A 454 14.11 -21.63 25.77
N LEU A 455 13.85 -20.32 25.62
CA LEU A 455 13.76 -19.65 24.32
C LEU A 455 14.97 -19.92 23.41
N PHE A 456 16.17 -19.86 23.97
CA PHE A 456 17.47 -20.11 23.32
C PHE A 456 18.21 -21.32 23.91
N CYS A 457 17.51 -22.20 24.62
CA CYS A 457 18.16 -23.37 25.23
C CYS A 457 18.89 -24.19 24.15
N GLY A 458 20.15 -24.54 24.36
CA GLY A 458 20.96 -25.33 23.42
C GLY A 458 21.35 -24.60 22.14
N CYS A 459 21.20 -23.27 22.04
CA CYS A 459 21.80 -22.46 20.97
C CYS A 459 23.31 -22.36 21.20
N SER A 460 24.03 -23.46 20.99
CA SER A 460 25.44 -23.57 21.40
C SER A 460 26.34 -22.55 20.69
N SER A 461 26.06 -22.16 19.45
CA SER A 461 26.87 -21.18 18.71
C SER A 461 26.57 -19.71 19.07
N LEU A 462 25.54 -19.42 19.86
CA LEU A 462 25.17 -18.06 20.24
C LEU A 462 26.24 -17.51 21.17
N SER A 463 26.95 -16.47 20.71
CA SER A 463 28.11 -15.92 21.42
C SER A 463 27.85 -14.55 22.04
N ASN A 464 26.98 -13.77 21.39
CA ASN A 464 26.64 -12.40 21.76
C ASN A 464 25.12 -12.24 21.72
N ILE A 465 24.55 -11.58 22.73
CA ILE A 465 23.16 -11.15 22.69
C ILE A 465 22.95 -9.86 23.49
N VAL A 466 22.16 -8.95 22.93
CA VAL A 466 21.71 -7.74 23.62
C VAL A 466 20.26 -7.96 24.03
N ILE A 467 19.97 -7.85 25.31
CA ILE A 467 18.60 -7.88 25.83
C ILE A 467 18.05 -6.44 25.76
N PRO A 468 16.92 -6.20 25.07
CA PRO A 468 16.34 -4.86 24.95
C PRO A 468 15.85 -4.29 26.28
N ASP A 469 15.86 -2.97 26.43
CA ASP A 469 15.39 -2.25 27.63
C ASP A 469 13.90 -2.51 27.95
N SER A 470 13.12 -2.94 26.97
CA SER A 470 11.72 -3.35 27.15
C SER A 470 11.53 -4.63 27.96
N VAL A 471 12.57 -5.46 28.09
CA VAL A 471 12.48 -6.77 28.74
C VAL A 471 12.48 -6.64 30.26
N THR A 472 11.47 -7.20 30.90
CA THR A 472 11.34 -7.18 32.37
C THR A 472 11.68 -8.50 33.03
N SER A 473 11.63 -9.62 32.30
CA SER A 473 11.92 -10.95 32.85
C SER A 473 12.58 -11.93 31.89
N ILE A 474 13.36 -12.87 32.46
CA ILE A 474 14.03 -13.97 31.76
C ILE A 474 13.58 -15.32 32.35
N GLY A 475 13.02 -16.18 31.48
CA GLY A 475 12.40 -17.45 31.85
C GLY A 475 13.37 -18.58 32.25
N ILE A 476 12.78 -19.69 32.71
CA ILE A 476 13.50 -20.89 33.14
C ILE A 476 14.32 -21.43 31.97
N GLY A 477 15.61 -21.64 32.19
CA GLY A 477 16.48 -22.25 31.17
C GLY A 477 16.61 -21.46 29.88
N ALA A 478 16.27 -20.17 29.85
CA ALA A 478 16.18 -19.35 28.64
C ALA A 478 17.43 -19.45 27.74
N PHE A 479 18.62 -19.43 28.33
CA PHE A 479 19.92 -19.55 27.66
C PHE A 479 20.69 -20.81 28.07
N SER A 480 20.03 -21.79 28.69
CA SER A 480 20.68 -23.01 29.17
C SER A 480 21.44 -23.71 28.04
N ASN A 481 22.69 -24.12 28.26
CA ASN A 481 23.60 -24.72 27.27
C ASN A 481 23.96 -23.83 26.07
N CYS A 482 23.86 -22.49 26.18
CA CYS A 482 24.50 -21.58 25.25
C CYS A 482 26.01 -21.50 25.55
N SER A 483 26.75 -22.56 25.21
CA SER A 483 28.12 -22.76 25.67
C SER A 483 29.14 -21.74 25.14
N PHE A 484 28.84 -21.03 24.05
CA PHE A 484 29.69 -19.95 23.54
C PHE A 484 29.24 -18.55 23.99
N LEU A 485 28.12 -18.44 24.72
CA LEU A 485 27.60 -17.15 25.18
C LEU A 485 28.56 -16.58 26.21
N SER A 486 29.26 -15.53 25.80
CA SER A 486 30.29 -14.85 26.60
C SER A 486 30.05 -13.34 26.69
N ASN A 487 29.16 -12.80 25.84
CA ASN A 487 28.78 -11.39 25.89
C ASN A 487 27.25 -11.29 25.94
N ILE A 488 26.72 -10.89 27.07
CA ILE A 488 25.30 -10.59 27.26
C ILE A 488 25.16 -9.27 27.98
N VAL A 489 24.37 -8.37 27.40
CA VAL A 489 23.97 -7.11 28.04
C VAL A 489 22.59 -7.31 28.61
N ILE A 490 22.46 -7.18 29.94
CA ILE A 490 21.19 -7.29 30.67
C ILE A 490 20.85 -5.89 31.17
N PRO A 491 19.73 -5.28 30.71
CA PRO A 491 19.36 -3.92 31.10
C PRO A 491 18.75 -3.89 32.50
N ASP A 492 18.74 -2.69 33.10
CA ASP A 492 18.23 -2.45 34.46
C ASP A 492 16.73 -2.74 34.61
N SER A 493 15.99 -2.78 33.50
CA SER A 493 14.58 -3.16 33.47
C SER A 493 14.33 -4.63 33.82
N VAL A 494 15.33 -5.50 33.65
CA VAL A 494 15.23 -6.92 34.01
C VAL A 494 15.28 -7.08 35.51
N ASN A 495 14.11 -7.27 36.13
CA ASN A 495 13.97 -7.45 37.58
C ASN A 495 13.74 -8.91 38.00
N ASN A 496 13.60 -9.83 37.05
CA ASN A 496 13.37 -11.25 37.34
C ASN A 496 14.11 -12.15 36.35
N ILE A 497 15.02 -12.98 36.86
CA ILE A 497 15.68 -14.03 36.09
C ILE A 497 15.39 -15.37 36.79
N ARG A 498 14.83 -16.34 36.07
CA ARG A 498 14.41 -17.62 36.63
C ARG A 498 15.53 -18.65 36.64
N ARG A 499 15.33 -19.72 37.42
CA ARG A 499 16.28 -20.82 37.64
C ARG A 499 16.83 -21.37 36.32
N GLY A 500 18.14 -21.59 36.30
CA GLY A 500 18.85 -22.22 35.18
C GLY A 500 18.89 -21.40 33.90
N ALA A 501 18.47 -20.12 33.93
CA ALA A 501 18.52 -19.24 32.76
C ALA A 501 19.88 -19.25 32.06
N PHE A 502 20.98 -19.37 32.82
CA PHE A 502 22.35 -19.40 32.31
C PHE A 502 23.10 -20.70 32.66
N TYR A 503 22.37 -21.80 32.91
CA TYR A 503 23.00 -23.10 33.19
C TYR A 503 23.89 -23.52 32.01
N LYS A 504 25.18 -23.78 32.27
CA LYS A 504 26.19 -24.13 31.24
C LYS A 504 26.38 -23.05 30.15
N CYS A 505 26.23 -21.77 30.49
CA CYS A 505 26.78 -20.67 29.71
C CYS A 505 28.25 -20.42 30.06
N ASN A 506 29.00 -19.74 29.19
CA ASN A 506 30.40 -19.38 29.40
C ASN A 506 30.53 -17.87 29.68
N LEU A 507 29.84 -17.39 30.70
CA LEU A 507 29.80 -15.97 31.02
C LEU A 507 31.11 -15.52 31.70
N PRO A 508 31.55 -14.26 31.52
CA PRO A 508 32.71 -13.74 32.22
C PRO A 508 32.49 -13.74 33.74
N TYR A 509 33.49 -14.16 34.51
CA TYR A 509 33.40 -14.29 35.97
C TYR A 509 32.80 -13.06 36.67
N ARG A 510 33.21 -11.84 36.28
CA ARG A 510 32.67 -10.60 36.85
C ARG A 510 31.17 -10.45 36.63
N LEU A 511 30.69 -10.79 35.43
CA LEU A 511 29.27 -10.74 35.11
C LEU A 511 28.50 -11.82 35.89
N GLU A 512 29.04 -13.03 35.99
CA GLU A 512 28.43 -14.10 36.80
C GLU A 512 28.27 -13.68 38.26
N GLN A 513 29.32 -13.13 38.88
CA GLN A 513 29.25 -12.67 40.28
C GLN A 513 28.21 -11.56 40.46
N ASN A 514 28.14 -10.60 39.53
CA ASN A 514 27.12 -9.56 39.56
C ASN A 514 25.71 -10.15 39.46
N LEU A 515 25.48 -11.14 38.59
CA LEU A 515 24.16 -11.78 38.48
C LEU A 515 23.80 -12.58 39.72
N ILE A 516 24.77 -13.30 40.29
CA ILE A 516 24.58 -14.06 41.53
C ILE A 516 24.24 -13.13 42.70
N SER A 517 24.90 -11.97 42.83
CA SER A 517 24.63 -11.05 43.93
C SER A 517 23.23 -10.43 43.85
N HIS A 518 22.71 -10.20 42.64
CA HIS A 518 21.40 -9.56 42.43
C HIS A 518 20.24 -10.57 42.40
N PHE A 519 20.42 -11.74 41.81
CA PHE A 519 19.34 -12.70 41.53
C PHE A 519 19.54 -14.09 42.16
N GLY A 520 20.69 -14.34 42.79
CA GLY A 520 21.04 -15.62 43.42
C GLY A 520 21.68 -16.64 42.47
N ASN A 521 22.24 -17.71 43.05
CA ASN A 521 22.96 -18.74 42.29
C ASN A 521 22.05 -19.72 41.52
N GLU A 522 20.73 -19.64 41.71
CA GLU A 522 19.75 -20.48 41.04
C GLU A 522 19.78 -20.32 39.51
N LEU A 523 20.23 -19.17 39.02
CA LEU A 523 20.36 -18.88 37.59
C LEU A 523 21.30 -19.85 36.85
N PHE A 524 22.26 -20.41 37.58
CA PHE A 524 23.31 -21.28 37.05
C PHE A 524 23.13 -22.75 37.45
N LYS A 525 22.00 -23.10 38.09
CA LYS A 525 21.67 -24.50 38.45
C LYS A 525 20.84 -25.18 37.36
N PHE A 526 20.87 -26.51 37.36
CA PHE A 526 20.06 -27.30 36.44
C PHE A 526 18.57 -26.89 36.52
N PRO A 527 17.90 -26.63 35.37
CA PRO A 527 16.49 -26.28 35.32
C PRO A 527 15.62 -27.53 35.59
N LEU A 528 14.79 -27.49 36.64
CA LEU A 528 14.04 -28.65 37.15
C LEU A 528 12.86 -29.12 36.26
N GLN A 529 12.61 -28.49 35.11
CA GLN A 529 11.47 -28.80 34.22
C GLN A 529 11.89 -28.75 32.74
N ILE A 530 12.69 -29.69 32.25
CA ILE A 530 12.95 -29.82 30.81
C ILE A 530 11.81 -30.66 30.18
N PRO A 531 11.02 -30.12 29.21
CA PRO A 531 10.03 -30.93 28.51
C PRO A 531 10.71 -32.10 27.77
N GLY A 532 10.44 -33.36 28.14
CA GLY A 532 10.97 -34.52 27.41
C GLY A 532 12.34 -35.05 27.86
N TYR A 533 12.92 -34.53 28.94
CA TYR A 533 13.97 -35.23 29.70
C TYR A 533 13.29 -35.98 30.86
N LYS A 534 13.12 -37.30 30.73
CA LYS A 534 12.97 -38.15 31.91
C LYS A 534 14.38 -38.38 32.47
N SER A 535 14.54 -38.14 33.77
CA SER A 535 15.72 -38.45 34.56
C SER A 535 16.20 -39.88 34.35
#